data_AF-A0A7L2VCN4-F1
#
_entry.id   AF-A0A7L2VCN4-F1
#
_cell.length_a   1.000
_cell.length_b   1.000
_cell.length_c   1.000
_cell.angle_alpha   90.00
_cell.angle_beta   90.00
_cell.angle_gamma   90.00
#
_symmetry.space_group_name_H-M   'P 1'
#
loop_
_entity.id
_entity.type
_entity.pdbx_description
1 polymer ?
#
loop_
_entity_poly.entity_id
_entity_poly.type
_entity_poly.pdbx_seq_one_letter_code
_entity_poly.pdbx_strand_id
1 'polypeptide(L)' 'PPKVSNVSVANQTFAEAVALPGVAFAAARFDGVLGLAFPGAAAGPARPVFDNMMATGIFSSNVFSFRLRRYPRGG' A
#
# COMPACT_ATOMS: atom_id res chain seq x y z
N PRO A 1 4.11 14.35 4.22
CA PRO A 1 3.24 13.15 4.41
C PRO A 1 3.32 12.28 3.16
N PRO A 2 3.22 10.95 3.28
CA PRO A 2 3.15 10.10 2.10
C PRO A 2 1.94 10.49 1.24
N LYS A 3 2.13 10.46 -0.08
CA LYS A 3 1.09 10.72 -1.07
C LYS A 3 0.85 9.44 -1.85
N VAL A 4 -0.40 8.99 -1.88
CA VAL A 4 -0.81 7.80 -2.63
C VAL A 4 -1.88 8.24 -3.62
N SER A 5 -1.63 8.03 -4.90
CA SER A 5 -2.39 8.66 -5.98
C SER A 5 -2.42 10.18 -5.79
N ASN A 6 -3.61 10.80 -5.70
CA ASN A 6 -3.77 12.23 -5.47
C ASN A 6 -4.09 12.62 -4.01
N VAL A 7 -4.00 11.68 -3.07
CA VAL A 7 -4.33 11.90 -1.66
C VAL A 7 -3.07 11.95 -0.81
N SER A 8 -2.92 13.03 -0.04
CA SER A 8 -1.90 13.13 1.01
C SER A 8 -2.43 12.53 2.30
N VAL A 9 -1.71 11.56 2.87
CA VAL A 9 -2.12 10.88 4.11
C VAL A 9 -1.24 11.36 5.26
N ALA A 10 -1.80 12.20 6.13
CA ALA A 10 -1.10 12.69 7.31
C ALA A 10 -0.94 11.59 8.37
N ASN A 11 0.15 11.65 9.14
CA ASN A 11 0.43 10.76 10.27
C ASN A 11 0.36 9.26 9.96
N GLN A 12 0.66 8.87 8.71
CA GLN A 12 0.71 7.47 8.32
C GLN A 12 1.96 6.78 8.89
N THR A 13 1.75 5.79 9.75
CA THR A 13 2.81 4.88 10.19
C THR A 13 3.14 3.85 9.10
N PHE A 14 4.42 3.55 8.92
CA PHE A 14 4.89 2.47 8.06
C PHE A 14 6.12 1.81 8.70
N ALA A 15 6.40 0.56 8.33
CA ALA A 15 7.59 -0.14 8.79
C ALA A 15 8.78 0.18 7.89
N GLU A 16 9.93 0.42 8.49
CA GLU A 16 11.21 0.50 7.79
C GLU A 16 11.84 -0.89 7.72
N ALA A 17 12.16 -1.33 6.50
CA ALA A 17 12.77 -2.63 6.29
C ALA A 17 14.27 -2.57 6.60
N VAL A 18 14.70 -3.16 7.72
CA VAL A 18 16.11 -3.22 8.13
C VAL A 18 16.85 -4.44 7.54
N ALA A 19 16.11 -5.51 7.26
CA ALA A 19 16.63 -6.72 6.63
C ALA A 19 15.51 -7.40 5.84
N LEU A 20 15.78 -7.73 4.58
CA LEU A 20 14.86 -8.44 3.70
C LEU A 20 15.57 -9.67 3.12
N PRO A 21 15.63 -10.78 3.87
CA PRO A 21 16.25 -12.00 3.39
C PRO A 21 15.42 -12.62 2.25
N GLY A 22 16.10 -13.08 1.21
CA GLY A 22 15.51 -13.93 0.18
C GLY A 22 15.50 -13.34 -1.23
N VAL A 23 15.49 -14.24 -2.22
CA VAL A 23 15.54 -13.90 -3.65
C VAL A 23 14.32 -13.14 -4.15
N ALA A 24 13.19 -13.24 -3.46
CA ALA A 24 11.93 -12.60 -3.86
C ALA A 24 12.02 -11.08 -3.89
N PHE A 25 12.67 -10.47 -2.89
CA PHE A 25 12.89 -9.01 -2.85
C PHE A 25 14.09 -8.58 -3.70
N ALA A 26 15.13 -9.42 -3.80
CA ALA A 26 16.28 -9.14 -4.67
C ALA A 26 15.92 -9.09 -6.17
N ALA A 27 14.97 -9.93 -6.60
CA ALA A 27 14.48 -9.97 -7.98
C ALA A 27 13.24 -9.07 -8.21
N ALA A 28 12.71 -8.44 -7.15
CA ALA A 28 11.55 -7.57 -7.27
C ALA A 28 11.90 -6.31 -8.06
N ARG A 29 10.91 -5.81 -8.81
CA ARG A 29 10.98 -4.50 -9.50
C ARG A 29 10.28 -3.39 -8.71
N PHE A 30 9.97 -3.64 -7.43
CA PHE A 30 9.30 -2.72 -6.53
C PHE A 30 10.17 -2.50 -5.28
N ASP A 31 10.11 -1.29 -4.73
CA ASP A 31 10.92 -0.90 -3.56
C ASP A 31 10.25 -1.22 -2.22
N GLY A 32 8.95 -1.52 -2.23
CA GLY A 32 8.18 -1.82 -1.04
C GLY A 32 6.77 -2.32 -1.33
N VAL A 33 6.02 -2.58 -0.26
CA VAL A 33 4.65 -3.11 -0.33
C VAL A 33 3.72 -2.17 0.42
N LEU A 34 2.58 -1.83 -0.20
CA LEU A 34 1.49 -1.10 0.44
C LEU A 34 0.32 -2.06 0.69
N GLY A 35 0.08 -2.38 1.95
CA GLY A 35 -1.02 -3.24 2.37
C GLY A 35 -2.38 -2.54 2.26
N LEU A 36 -3.36 -3.24 1.70
CA LEU A 36 -4.75 -2.78 1.55
C LEU A 36 -5.76 -3.72 2.22
N ALA A 37 -5.27 -4.67 3.03
CA ALA A 37 -6.11 -5.52 3.84
C ALA A 37 -6.62 -4.77 5.09
N PHE A 38 -7.60 -5.37 5.76
CA PHE A 38 -8.19 -4.81 6.99
C PHE A 38 -7.17 -4.65 8.12
N PRO A 39 -7.41 -3.73 9.08
CA PRO A 39 -6.52 -3.50 10.23
C PRO A 39 -6.19 -4.75 11.05
N GLY A 40 -7.10 -5.72 11.14
CA GLY A 40 -6.88 -6.99 11.85
C GLY A 40 -5.78 -7.87 11.23
N ALA A 41 -5.39 -7.61 9.98
CA ALA A 41 -4.27 -8.28 9.32
C ALA A 41 -2.96 -7.47 9.35
N ALA A 42 -2.96 -6.30 10.00
CA ALA A 42 -1.77 -5.48 10.12
C ALA A 42 -0.75 -6.13 11.06
N ALA A 43 0.52 -6.15 10.64
CA ALA A 43 1.61 -6.52 11.52
C ALA A 43 1.95 -5.31 12.42
N GLY A 44 1.70 -5.44 13.72
CA GLY A 44 1.99 -4.39 14.69
C GLY A 44 0.90 -3.31 14.77
N PRO A 45 1.22 -2.12 15.30
CA PRO A 45 0.23 -1.10 15.65
C PRO A 45 -0.19 -0.20 14.49
N ALA A 46 0.37 -0.41 13.29
CA ALA A 46 0.16 0.50 12.17
C ALA A 46 -1.27 0.37 11.60
N ARG A 47 -1.98 1.50 11.54
CA ARG A 47 -3.25 1.58 10.84
C ARG A 47 -3.02 1.57 9.31
N PRO A 48 -3.71 0.73 8.53
CA PRO A 48 -3.52 0.68 7.08
C PRO A 48 -3.78 2.04 6.41
N VAL A 49 -3.11 2.25 5.28
CA VAL A 49 -3.16 3.54 4.56
C VAL A 49 -4.59 3.92 4.19
N PHE A 50 -5.36 2.95 3.66
CA PHE A 50 -6.73 3.22 3.23
C PHE A 50 -7.65 3.58 4.40
N ASP A 51 -7.47 2.97 5.58
CA ASP A 51 -8.21 3.33 6.78
C ASP A 51 -7.97 4.77 7.24
N ASN A 52 -6.72 5.25 7.16
CA ASN A 52 -6.41 6.65 7.45
C ASN A 52 -7.01 7.59 6.41
N MET A 53 -7.05 7.21 5.13
CA MET A 53 -7.72 8.00 4.10
C MET A 53 -9.24 8.05 4.28
N MET A 54 -9.88 6.94 4.65
CA MET A 54 -11.32 6.91 4.94
C MET A 54 -11.67 7.86 6.09
N ALA A 55 -10.79 7.96 7.10
CA ALA A 55 -11.00 8.83 8.25
C ALA A 55 -10.96 10.34 7.90
N THR A 56 -10.40 10.75 6.76
CA THR A 56 -10.41 12.16 6.34
C THR A 56 -11.74 12.59 5.71
N GLY A 57 -12.62 11.64 5.36
CA GLY A 57 -13.95 11.93 4.81
C GLY A 57 -13.96 12.55 3.40
N ILE A 58 -12.86 12.44 2.66
CA ILE A 58 -12.70 13.08 1.34
C ILE A 58 -13.27 12.26 0.18
N PHE A 59 -13.63 10.99 0.41
CA PHE A 59 -14.17 10.11 -0.61
C PHE A 59 -15.69 10.11 -0.60
N SER A 60 -16.30 10.15 -1.79
CA SER A 60 -17.74 9.93 -1.94
C SER A 60 -18.15 8.50 -1.58
N SER A 61 -17.23 7.55 -1.70
CA SER A 61 -17.41 6.16 -1.29
C SER A 61 -16.07 5.57 -0.86
N ASN A 62 -16.08 4.83 0.24
CA ASN A 62 -14.91 4.18 0.81
C ASN A 62 -14.55 2.88 0.06
N VAL A 63 -14.31 3.01 -1.25
CA VAL A 63 -14.03 1.91 -2.16
C VAL A 63 -12.83 2.26 -3.02
N PHE A 64 -11.93 1.30 -3.22
CA PHE A 64 -10.86 1.37 -4.21
C PHE A 64 -11.05 0.28 -5.27
N SER A 65 -10.44 0.47 -6.44
CA SER A 65 -10.51 -0.51 -7.53
C SER A 65 -9.17 -0.65 -8.23
N PHE A 66 -8.96 -1.80 -8.86
CA PHE A 66 -7.81 -2.07 -9.69
C PHE A 66 -8.23 -2.33 -11.13
N ARG A 67 -7.48 -1.74 -12.07
CA ARG A 67 -7.53 -2.12 -13.47
C ARG A 67 -6.12 -2.55 -13.90
N LEU A 68 -5.91 -3.86 -13.98
CA LEU A 68 -4.64 -4.43 -14.40
C LEU A 68 -4.70 -4.75 -15.90
N ARG A 69 -3.82 -4.12 -16.68
CA ARG A 69 -3.64 -4.49 -18.09
C ARG A 69 -2.76 -5.74 -18.16
N ARG A 70 -3.25 -6.80 -18.81
CA ARG A 70 -2.38 -7.89 -19.24
C ARG A 70 -1.57 -7.40 -20.44
N TYR A 71 -0.26 -7.27 -20.28
CA TYR A 71 0.62 -7.32 -21.43
C TYR A 71 0.67 -8.78 -21.89
N PRO A 72 0.44 -9.09 -23.18
CA PRO A 72 0.82 -10.39 -23.70
C PRO A 72 2.32 -10.52 -23.46
N ARG A 73 2.76 -11.64 -22.86
CA ARG A 73 4.17 -12.01 -22.94
C ARG A 73 4.45 -12.29 -24.41
N GLY A 74 5.06 -11.32 -25.09
CA GLY A 74 5.61 -11.48 -26.42
C GLY A 74 7.13 -11.40 -26.32
N GLY A 75 7.81 -12.50 -26.69
CA GLY A 75 9.27 -12.65 -26.77
C GLY A 75 9.86 -13.40 -25.60
#